data_AF-A0AAD6C711-F1
#
_entry.id   AF-A0AAD6C711-F1
#
_cell.length_a   1.000
_cell.length_b   1.000
_cell.length_c   1.000
_cell.angle_alpha   90.00
_cell.angle_beta   90.00
_cell.angle_gamma   90.00
#
_symmetry.space_group_name_H-M   'P 1'
#
loop_
_entity.id
_entity.type
_entity.pdbx_description
1 polymer ?
#
loop_
_entity_poly.entity_id
_entity_poly.type
_entity_poly.pdbx_seq_one_letter_code
_entity_poly.pdbx_strand_id
1 'polypeptide(L)'
;MLCRRAFSRLVQQHHGLFKIQVRRLSLLEYHSHKLLKDFDIPVPDGYVVGSPEEAREVVSKINAPSVVKAQILAGGRGKGKYESDGKGGVRIMNSPIEAFENASRMIGYYLTTKQTPPGGLLVKKLYIYKAVDVAQEYYVALTFDRDRSMPVLLISNVGGVDIESNADKLEHYWFDMTHGITSEITAYVQAQLGFPDSQIGVISHILHQMVKLFREKDATLLELNPLVRTPEGKFVCLDAKFTFDNSARFRQPEIFSLEERSPDEEDEYEASQAGLSYVRLDGNIGNIVNGAGLAMATNDLVSLFGGKCANFLDVGGGATRKTVSKAFDILNRDARIKGILVNIYGGIVRCDMIAESIIAAAASTGGFKVPVVVRLQGTNCDKGLGMIEKSGLRNLIVEPDFELAAEKIVTVTTKSA
;
A
#
# COMPACT_ATOMS: atom_id res chain seq x y z
N MET A 1 -22.86 -21.67 -33.37
CA MET A 1 -21.44 -21.70 -33.79
C MET A 1 -21.01 -20.33 -34.38
N LEU A 2 -21.29 -19.24 -33.65
CA LEU A 2 -20.97 -17.84 -34.03
C LEU A 2 -20.87 -17.02 -32.74
N CYS A 3 -19.83 -17.27 -31.92
CA CYS A 3 -19.58 -16.46 -30.71
C CYS A 3 -18.13 -16.62 -30.21
N ARG A 4 -17.15 -16.69 -31.11
CA ARG A 4 -15.73 -16.88 -30.73
C ARG A 4 -14.71 -15.99 -31.44
N ARG A 5 -15.14 -15.02 -32.28
CA ARG A 5 -14.19 -14.23 -33.10
C ARG A 5 -14.08 -12.74 -32.79
N ALA A 6 -14.89 -12.19 -31.88
CA ALA A 6 -14.76 -10.78 -31.47
C ALA A 6 -13.97 -10.59 -30.15
N PHE A 7 -13.87 -11.64 -29.31
CA PHE A 7 -13.28 -11.53 -27.97
C PHE A 7 -11.74 -11.52 -27.93
N SER A 8 -11.06 -11.91 -29.03
CA SER A 8 -9.61 -12.12 -29.01
C SER A 8 -8.78 -10.93 -29.48
N ARG A 9 -9.38 -9.82 -29.94
CA ARG A 9 -8.63 -8.68 -30.51
C ARG A 9 -8.61 -7.41 -29.68
N LEU A 10 -9.41 -7.31 -28.62
CA LEU A 10 -9.46 -6.12 -27.74
C LEU A 10 -8.76 -6.32 -26.38
N VAL A 11 -8.47 -7.56 -25.98
CA VAL A 11 -7.84 -7.86 -24.68
C VAL A 11 -6.30 -7.69 -24.72
N GLN A 12 -5.70 -7.47 -25.89
CA GLN A 12 -4.24 -7.44 -26.05
C GLN A 12 -3.58 -6.07 -25.92
N GLN A 13 -4.33 -5.00 -25.65
CA GLN A 13 -3.77 -3.67 -25.41
C GLN A 13 -4.48 -3.03 -24.23
N HIS A 14 -3.91 -3.20 -23.04
CA HIS A 14 -4.03 -2.36 -21.83
C HIS A 14 -3.73 -3.23 -20.60
N HIS A 15 -2.47 -3.68 -20.46
CA HIS A 15 -1.95 -4.08 -19.15
C HIS A 15 -1.57 -2.82 -18.38
N GLY A 16 -2.57 -2.05 -17.99
CA GLY A 16 -2.41 -1.12 -16.88
C GLY A 16 -2.37 -1.97 -15.61
N LEU A 17 -1.23 -1.98 -14.91
CA LEU A 17 -1.11 -2.53 -13.57
C LEU A 17 -2.19 -1.89 -12.68
N PHE A 18 -3.30 -2.60 -12.46
CA PHE A 18 -4.22 -2.24 -11.39
C PHE A 18 -3.46 -2.39 -10.08
N LYS A 19 -3.19 -1.26 -9.41
CA LYS A 19 -2.67 -1.24 -8.05
C LYS A 19 -3.73 -1.85 -7.13
N ILE A 20 -3.63 -3.15 -6.84
CA ILE A 20 -4.31 -3.74 -5.69
C ILE A 20 -3.47 -3.34 -4.47
N GLN A 21 -3.76 -2.17 -3.91
CA GLN A 21 -3.22 -1.83 -2.59
C GLN A 21 -4.09 -2.53 -1.55
N VAL A 22 -3.74 -3.77 -1.24
CA VAL A 22 -4.03 -4.30 0.10
C VAL A 22 -3.16 -3.47 1.02
N ARG A 23 -3.76 -2.56 1.81
CA ARG A 23 -3.01 -1.79 2.80
C ARG A 23 -2.30 -2.79 3.70
N ARG A 24 -0.99 -2.88 3.60
CA ARG A 24 -0.18 -3.53 4.62
C ARG A 24 0.51 -2.41 5.33
N LEU A 25 0.37 -2.36 6.65
CA LEU A 25 1.11 -1.40 7.47
C LEU A 25 2.58 -1.47 7.07
N SER A 26 3.11 -0.33 6.62
CA SER A 26 4.52 -0.13 6.33
C SER A 26 5.09 0.80 7.38
N LEU A 27 6.34 0.56 7.80
CA LEU A 27 7.00 1.36 8.81
C LEU A 27 7.94 2.37 8.18
N LEU A 28 8.08 3.53 8.83
CA LEU A 28 9.21 4.41 8.57
C LEU A 28 10.52 3.72 8.97
N GLU A 29 11.60 4.09 8.30
CA GLU A 29 12.91 3.45 8.48
C GLU A 29 13.38 3.47 9.93
N TYR A 30 13.17 4.55 10.68
CA TYR A 30 13.59 4.59 12.09
C TYR A 30 12.80 3.60 12.97
N HIS A 31 11.53 3.34 12.64
CA HIS A 31 10.74 2.29 13.30
C HIS A 31 11.25 0.90 12.91
N SER A 32 11.55 0.69 11.62
CA SER A 32 12.18 -0.53 11.13
C SER A 32 13.51 -0.81 11.84
N HIS A 33 14.38 0.20 11.98
CA HIS A 33 15.68 0.06 12.64
C HIS A 33 15.53 -0.26 14.13
N LYS A 34 14.59 0.38 14.81
CA LYS A 34 14.29 0.04 16.21
C LYS A 34 13.88 -1.43 16.32
N LEU A 35 12.97 -1.87 15.46
CA LEU A 35 12.48 -3.25 15.48
C LEU A 35 13.57 -4.27 15.17
N LEU A 36 14.45 -3.98 14.20
CA LEU A 36 15.63 -4.80 13.91
C LEU A 36 16.58 -4.86 15.12
N LYS A 37 16.85 -3.73 15.76
CA LYS A 37 17.72 -3.63 16.94
C LYS A 37 17.17 -4.43 18.12
N ASP A 38 15.86 -4.40 18.34
CA ASP A 38 15.18 -5.20 19.39
C ASP A 38 15.34 -6.72 19.15
N PHE A 39 15.60 -7.12 17.90
CA PHE A 39 15.90 -8.49 17.49
C PHE A 39 17.39 -8.71 17.19
N ASP A 40 18.29 -7.88 17.72
CA ASP A 40 19.74 -8.06 17.58
C ASP A 40 20.23 -8.16 16.13
N ILE A 41 19.49 -7.53 15.20
CA ILE A 41 19.94 -7.36 13.81
C ILE A 41 20.68 -6.01 13.74
N PRO A 42 21.96 -6.00 13.35
CA PRO A 42 22.77 -4.80 13.38
C PRO A 42 22.22 -3.69 12.48
N VAL A 43 22.05 -2.50 13.04
CA VAL A 43 21.67 -1.27 12.33
C VAL A 43 22.54 -0.12 12.84
N PRO A 44 22.72 0.96 12.06
CA PRO A 44 23.39 2.16 12.56
C PRO A 44 22.60 2.77 13.72
N ASP A 45 23.32 3.29 14.72
CA ASP A 45 22.72 4.14 15.75
C ASP A 45 22.28 5.46 15.12
N GLY A 46 20.98 5.61 14.94
CA GLY A 46 20.38 6.77 14.31
C GLY A 46 19.49 7.59 15.24
N TYR A 47 19.28 8.83 14.82
CA TYR A 47 18.58 9.87 15.55
C TYR A 47 17.49 10.44 14.65
N VAL A 48 16.29 10.58 15.20
CA VAL A 48 15.18 11.25 14.52
C VAL A 48 15.24 12.73 14.89
N VAL A 49 15.13 13.60 13.89
CA VAL A 49 15.12 15.06 14.08
C VAL A 49 13.92 15.68 13.39
N GLY A 50 13.33 16.69 14.04
CA GLY A 50 12.20 17.48 13.55
C GLY A 50 12.55 18.92 13.19
N SER A 51 13.79 19.36 13.43
CA SER A 51 14.25 20.71 13.08
C SER A 51 15.69 20.73 12.52
N PRO A 52 16.06 21.79 11.78
CA PRO A 52 17.45 21.99 11.35
C PRO A 52 18.45 22.12 12.50
N GLU A 53 18.05 22.73 13.62
CA GLU A 53 18.88 22.88 14.81
C GLU A 53 19.19 21.51 15.45
N GLU A 54 18.19 20.64 15.58
CA GLU A 54 18.37 19.27 16.06
C GLU A 54 19.30 18.48 15.15
N ALA A 55 19.18 18.63 13.82
CA ALA A 55 20.08 17.98 12.86
C ALA A 55 21.54 18.39 13.08
N ARG A 56 21.80 19.68 13.29
CA ARG A 56 23.14 20.21 13.62
C ARG A 56 23.68 19.61 14.91
N GLU A 57 22.87 19.58 15.96
CA GLU A 57 23.27 19.03 17.26
C GLU A 57 23.60 17.54 17.19
N VAL A 58 22.76 16.76 16.49
CA VAL A 58 22.98 15.32 16.28
C VAL A 58 24.30 15.07 15.56
N VAL A 59 24.57 15.78 14.47
CA VAL A 59 25.82 15.59 13.72
C VAL A 59 27.02 16.05 14.52
N SER A 60 26.88 17.10 15.34
CA SER A 60 27.93 17.50 16.29
C SER A 60 28.22 16.42 17.33
N LYS A 61 27.20 15.69 17.80
CA LYS A 61 27.37 14.57 18.75
C LYS A 61 28.00 13.35 18.08
N ILE A 62 27.61 13.04 16.84
CA ILE A 62 28.19 11.94 16.07
C ILE A 62 29.66 12.22 15.74
N ASN A 63 30.01 13.48 15.46
CA ASN A 63 31.36 13.96 15.17
C ASN A 63 32.08 13.14 14.07
N ALA A 64 31.34 12.80 13.01
CA ALA A 64 31.82 12.06 11.85
C ALA A 64 30.92 12.33 10.63
N PRO A 65 31.38 12.04 9.40
CA PRO A 65 30.51 12.02 8.23
C PRO A 65 29.25 11.21 8.50
N SER A 66 28.11 11.76 8.14
CA SER A 66 26.79 11.25 8.49
C SER A 66 25.91 11.21 7.25
N VAL A 67 24.89 10.36 7.29
CA VAL A 67 23.84 10.29 6.28
C VAL A 67 22.57 10.86 6.88
N VAL A 68 21.87 11.70 6.12
CA VAL A 68 20.53 12.18 6.44
C VAL A 68 19.53 11.61 5.45
N LYS A 69 18.45 11.03 5.96
CA LYS A 69 17.39 10.40 5.17
C LYS A 69 16.02 10.98 5.50
N ALA A 70 15.28 11.33 4.45
CA ALA A 70 13.88 11.71 4.53
C ALA A 70 13.04 10.55 5.10
N GLN A 71 12.20 10.84 6.09
CA GLN A 71 11.25 9.85 6.63
C GLN A 71 9.90 10.00 5.94
N ILE A 72 9.70 9.18 4.90
CA ILE A 72 8.43 8.97 4.21
C ILE A 72 8.27 7.47 3.95
N LEU A 73 7.02 6.99 3.83
CA LEU A 73 6.73 5.57 3.59
C LEU A 73 7.10 5.10 2.17
N ALA A 74 7.20 6.03 1.21
CA ALA A 74 7.56 5.70 -0.16
C ALA A 74 9.07 5.42 -0.31
N GLY A 75 9.40 4.38 -1.08
CA GLY A 75 10.77 4.04 -1.43
C GLY A 75 11.37 4.94 -2.52
N GLY A 76 12.62 4.66 -2.91
CA GLY A 76 13.32 5.40 -3.97
C GLY A 76 13.77 6.81 -3.57
N ARG A 77 13.87 7.09 -2.27
CA ARG A 77 14.18 8.40 -1.68
C ARG A 77 15.48 9.00 -2.22
N GLY A 78 16.53 8.19 -2.40
CA GLY A 78 17.82 8.67 -2.93
C GLY A 78 17.74 9.25 -4.34
N LYS A 79 16.87 8.70 -5.20
CA LYS A 79 16.62 9.18 -6.58
C LYS A 79 15.43 10.16 -6.65
N GLY A 80 14.80 10.47 -5.52
CA GLY A 80 13.72 11.43 -5.43
C GLY A 80 14.21 12.86 -5.68
N LYS A 81 13.28 13.80 -5.76
CA LYS A 81 13.58 15.22 -5.91
C LYS A 81 12.73 16.04 -4.95
N TYR A 82 13.38 16.84 -4.13
CA TYR A 82 12.70 17.87 -3.35
C TYR A 82 12.31 19.05 -4.22
N GLU A 83 11.18 19.68 -3.90
CA GLU A 83 10.77 20.93 -4.53
C GLU A 83 11.68 22.13 -4.17
N SER A 84 12.35 22.08 -3.01
CA SER A 84 13.16 23.17 -2.48
C SER A 84 14.48 23.37 -3.23
N ASP A 85 15.16 22.28 -3.59
CA ASP A 85 16.50 22.32 -4.17
C ASP A 85 16.78 21.25 -5.24
N GLY A 86 15.77 20.44 -5.59
CA GLY A 86 15.87 19.39 -6.61
C GLY A 86 16.74 18.20 -6.24
N LYS A 87 17.33 18.16 -5.03
CA LYS A 87 18.22 17.07 -4.59
C LYS A 87 17.43 15.90 -4.00
N GLY A 88 18.12 14.77 -3.83
CA GLY A 88 17.56 13.53 -3.29
C GLY A 88 17.19 13.56 -1.80
N GLY A 89 16.38 12.58 -1.42
CA GLY A 89 15.95 12.29 -0.05
C GLY A 89 16.99 11.61 0.84
N VAL A 90 18.15 11.23 0.28
CA VAL A 90 19.27 10.62 1.00
C VAL A 90 20.51 11.44 0.67
N ARG A 91 21.15 12.02 1.68
CA ARG A 91 22.30 12.93 1.49
C ARG A 91 23.40 12.61 2.49
N ILE A 92 24.65 12.72 2.05
CA ILE A 92 25.83 12.67 2.93
C ILE A 92 26.14 14.09 3.39
N MET A 93 26.55 14.22 4.65
CA MET A 93 26.96 15.48 5.26
C MET A 93 28.23 15.27 6.09
N ASN A 94 29.17 16.20 5.97
CA ASN A 94 30.49 16.11 6.60
C ASN A 94 30.65 17.01 7.82
N SER A 95 29.68 17.89 8.08
CA SER A 95 29.74 18.83 9.20
C SER A 95 28.36 19.15 9.78
N PRO A 96 28.30 19.64 11.04
CA PRO A 96 27.05 20.14 11.63
C PRO A 96 26.40 21.27 10.81
N ILE A 97 27.20 22.09 10.12
CA ILE A 97 26.71 23.18 9.26
C ILE A 97 25.98 22.60 8.05
N GLU A 98 26.59 21.63 7.35
CA GLU A 98 25.93 20.94 6.24
C GLU A 98 24.66 20.21 6.68
N ALA A 99 24.63 19.69 7.90
CA ALA A 99 23.45 19.06 8.49
C ALA A 99 22.28 20.04 8.62
N PHE A 100 22.57 21.23 9.17
CA PHE A 100 21.59 22.32 9.28
C PHE A 100 21.05 22.72 7.90
N GLU A 101 21.95 22.94 6.94
CA GLU A 101 21.57 23.36 5.59
C GLU A 101 20.73 22.32 4.84
N ASN A 102 21.11 21.04 4.93
CA ASN A 102 20.32 19.97 4.33
C ASN A 102 18.95 19.87 5.00
N ALA A 103 18.90 19.86 6.34
CA ALA A 103 17.64 19.77 7.06
C ALA A 103 16.71 20.95 6.76
N SER A 104 17.25 22.16 6.63
CA SER A 104 16.50 23.38 6.27
C SER A 104 15.85 23.33 4.89
N ARG A 105 16.39 22.50 3.98
CA ARG A 105 15.83 22.29 2.63
C ARG A 105 14.99 21.02 2.53
N MET A 106 14.99 20.17 3.56
CA MET A 106 14.29 18.89 3.54
C MET A 106 13.02 18.90 4.40
N ILE A 107 13.10 19.44 5.62
CA ILE A 107 11.96 19.48 6.55
C ILE A 107 10.97 20.55 6.11
N GLY A 108 9.68 20.20 6.06
CA GLY A 108 8.62 21.10 5.63
C GLY A 108 8.42 21.19 4.11
N TYR A 109 9.24 20.46 3.33
CA TYR A 109 9.15 20.40 1.88
C TYR A 109 8.66 19.03 1.38
N TYR A 110 8.11 19.01 0.18
CA TYR A 110 7.65 17.79 -0.47
C TYR A 110 8.78 17.07 -1.22
N LEU A 111 8.88 15.75 -1.00
CA LEU A 111 9.79 14.85 -1.72
C LEU A 111 8.99 14.00 -2.71
N THR A 112 9.32 14.12 -4.00
CA THR A 112 8.72 13.29 -5.06
C THR A 112 9.65 12.14 -5.41
N THR A 113 9.14 10.90 -5.41
CA THR A 113 9.83 9.70 -5.89
C THR A 113 8.99 9.00 -6.96
N LYS A 114 9.50 7.91 -7.56
CA LYS A 114 8.69 7.07 -8.47
C LYS A 114 7.48 6.42 -7.78
N GLN A 115 7.48 6.36 -6.45
CA GLN A 115 6.47 5.68 -5.64
C GLN A 115 5.52 6.67 -4.93
N THR A 116 5.75 7.98 -5.02
CA THR A 116 4.85 8.99 -4.46
C THR A 116 3.78 9.44 -5.47
N PRO A 117 2.69 10.10 -5.02
CA PRO A 117 1.82 10.87 -5.91
C PRO A 117 2.58 11.98 -6.68
N PRO A 118 1.98 12.56 -7.73
CA PRO A 118 2.61 13.64 -8.52
C PRO A 118 3.08 14.86 -7.71
N GLY A 119 2.46 15.14 -6.56
CA GLY A 119 2.85 16.22 -5.64
C GLY A 119 3.89 15.84 -4.57
N GLY A 120 4.39 14.61 -4.57
CA GLY A 120 5.32 14.11 -3.55
C GLY A 120 4.64 13.90 -2.19
N LEU A 121 5.47 13.68 -1.16
CA LEU A 121 5.03 13.56 0.22
C LEU A 121 5.77 14.58 1.09
N LEU A 122 5.04 15.25 1.98
CA LEU A 122 5.61 16.20 2.94
C LEU A 122 6.56 15.50 3.90
N VAL A 123 7.79 15.98 3.99
CA VAL A 123 8.79 15.45 4.92
C VAL A 123 8.76 16.23 6.23
N LYS A 124 8.29 15.58 7.30
CA LYS A 124 8.19 16.20 8.64
C LYS A 124 9.37 15.88 9.55
N LYS A 125 10.06 14.77 9.30
CA LYS A 125 11.15 14.25 10.12
C LYS A 125 12.27 13.73 9.23
N LEU A 126 13.49 13.80 9.74
CA LEU A 126 14.67 13.19 9.14
C LEU A 126 15.24 12.15 10.08
N TYR A 127 15.94 11.18 9.50
CA TYR A 127 16.69 10.18 10.24
C TYR A 127 18.17 10.33 9.90
N ILE A 128 19.00 10.48 10.92
CA ILE A 128 20.42 10.77 10.80
C ILE A 128 21.23 9.70 11.53
N TYR A 129 22.21 9.14 10.86
CA TYR A 129 23.17 8.22 11.47
C TYR A 129 24.56 8.37 10.85
N LYS A 130 25.59 7.85 11.52
CA LYS A 130 26.97 7.87 11.04
C LYS A 130 27.08 7.14 9.69
N ALA A 131 27.75 7.75 8.71
CA ALA A 131 28.00 7.11 7.43
C ALA A 131 28.80 5.81 7.64
N VAL A 132 28.39 4.75 6.94
CA VAL A 132 29.00 3.42 7.03
C VAL A 132 29.77 3.17 5.75
N ASP A 133 31.04 2.80 5.88
CA ASP A 133 31.85 2.37 4.75
C ASP A 133 31.36 1.01 4.25
N VAL A 134 31.15 0.91 2.93
CA VAL A 134 30.55 -0.26 2.29
C VAL A 134 31.58 -0.98 1.46
N ALA A 135 31.85 -2.24 1.80
CA ALA A 135 32.65 -3.14 0.96
C ALA A 135 31.79 -3.95 0.00
N GLN A 136 30.58 -4.36 0.43
CA GLN A 136 29.62 -5.08 -0.40
C GLN A 136 28.19 -4.82 0.08
N GLU A 137 27.26 -4.69 -0.86
CA GLU A 137 25.82 -4.58 -0.59
C GLU A 137 25.11 -5.88 -0.98
N TYR A 138 24.25 -6.37 -0.08
CA TYR A 138 23.43 -7.56 -0.29
C TYR A 138 21.94 -7.19 -0.21
N TYR A 139 21.12 -7.96 -0.92
CA TYR A 139 19.67 -7.97 -0.76
C TYR A 139 19.29 -9.22 0.02
N VAL A 140 18.50 -9.07 1.09
CA VAL A 140 17.96 -10.21 1.86
C VAL A 140 16.51 -9.93 2.20
N ALA A 141 15.59 -10.83 1.88
CA ALA A 141 14.19 -10.67 2.25
C ALA A 141 13.51 -11.99 2.64
N LEU A 142 12.51 -11.89 3.53
CA LEU A 142 11.58 -12.95 3.88
C LEU A 142 10.18 -12.55 3.42
N THR A 143 9.52 -13.45 2.71
CA THR A 143 8.11 -13.31 2.28
C THR A 143 7.46 -14.68 2.15
N PHE A 144 6.21 -14.72 1.71
CA PHE A 144 5.52 -15.97 1.38
C PHE A 144 5.45 -16.17 -0.14
N ASP A 145 5.92 -17.33 -0.59
CA ASP A 145 5.62 -17.84 -1.92
C ASP A 145 4.18 -18.38 -1.90
N ARG A 146 3.29 -17.68 -2.60
CA ARG A 146 1.86 -18.02 -2.65
C ARG A 146 1.58 -19.26 -3.50
N ASP A 147 2.41 -19.57 -4.48
CA ASP A 147 2.23 -20.74 -5.35
C ASP A 147 2.58 -22.02 -4.57
N ARG A 148 3.60 -21.94 -3.70
CA ARG A 148 3.99 -23.05 -2.83
C ARG A 148 3.32 -23.03 -1.45
N SER A 149 2.67 -21.94 -1.08
CA SER A 149 2.11 -21.72 0.27
C SER A 149 3.15 -21.90 1.38
N MET A 150 4.38 -21.43 1.16
CA MET A 150 5.51 -21.56 2.08
C MET A 150 6.27 -20.24 2.23
N PRO A 151 6.91 -19.97 3.38
CA PRO A 151 7.83 -18.86 3.48
C PRO A 151 9.08 -19.12 2.61
N VAL A 152 9.64 -18.04 2.09
CA VAL A 152 10.82 -18.06 1.22
C VAL A 152 11.79 -16.97 1.66
N LEU A 153 13.06 -17.35 1.78
CA LEU A 153 14.20 -16.46 1.90
C LEU A 153 14.69 -16.13 0.49
N LEU A 154 14.71 -14.83 0.18
CA LEU A 154 15.18 -14.26 -1.06
C LEU A 154 16.54 -13.60 -0.80
N ILE A 155 17.55 -13.90 -1.61
CA ILE A 155 18.89 -13.37 -1.38
C ILE A 155 19.62 -13.06 -2.68
N SER A 156 20.37 -11.96 -2.69
CA SER A 156 21.22 -11.57 -3.82
C SER A 156 22.50 -10.87 -3.35
N ASN A 157 23.57 -11.04 -4.12
CA ASN A 157 24.82 -10.28 -3.97
C ASN A 157 24.76 -8.88 -4.60
N VAL A 158 23.60 -8.49 -5.15
CA VAL A 158 23.35 -7.14 -5.69
C VAL A 158 22.32 -6.44 -4.81
N GLY A 159 22.78 -5.84 -3.71
CA GLY A 159 21.97 -4.95 -2.86
C GLY A 159 21.94 -3.50 -3.35
N GLY A 160 21.17 -2.65 -2.67
CA GLY A 160 21.13 -1.20 -2.90
C GLY A 160 20.35 -0.78 -4.14
N VAL A 161 19.73 -1.73 -4.83
CA VAL A 161 18.96 -1.53 -6.06
C VAL A 161 17.55 -2.12 -5.96
N ASP A 162 16.72 -1.75 -6.93
CA ASP A 162 15.36 -2.30 -7.10
C ASP A 162 15.47 -3.77 -7.53
N ILE A 163 15.04 -4.70 -6.67
CA ILE A 163 15.28 -6.13 -6.89
C ILE A 163 14.45 -6.67 -8.06
N GLU A 164 13.31 -6.05 -8.33
CA GLU A 164 12.43 -6.33 -9.46
C GLU A 164 13.15 -6.16 -10.81
N SER A 165 14.18 -5.31 -10.87
CA SER A 165 15.01 -5.13 -12.06
C SER A 165 16.18 -6.12 -12.19
N ASN A 166 16.40 -6.95 -11.17
CA ASN A 166 17.49 -7.95 -11.09
C ASN A 166 16.98 -9.31 -10.58
N ALA A 167 15.74 -9.67 -10.91
CA ALA A 167 15.11 -10.90 -10.44
C ALA A 167 15.85 -12.18 -10.89
N ASP A 168 16.67 -12.10 -11.95
CA ASP A 168 17.54 -13.17 -12.44
C ASP A 168 18.72 -13.48 -11.51
N LYS A 169 19.06 -12.56 -10.60
CA LYS A 169 20.12 -12.71 -9.60
C LYS A 169 19.59 -13.03 -8.20
N LEU A 170 18.31 -13.37 -8.11
CA LEU A 170 17.64 -13.64 -6.86
C LEU A 170 17.57 -15.14 -6.60
N GLU A 171 18.28 -15.58 -5.57
CA GLU A 171 18.23 -16.95 -5.10
C GLU A 171 17.05 -17.12 -4.12
N HIS A 172 16.41 -18.28 -4.20
CA HIS A 172 15.20 -18.60 -3.45
C HIS A 172 15.41 -19.84 -2.58
N TYR A 173 15.24 -19.68 -1.27
CA TYR A 173 15.33 -20.75 -0.29
C TYR A 173 14.02 -20.87 0.49
N TRP A 174 13.24 -21.90 0.17
CA TRP A 174 12.01 -22.20 0.90
C TRP A 174 12.33 -22.96 2.19
N PHE A 175 11.58 -22.64 3.23
CA PHE A 175 11.68 -23.30 4.52
C PHE A 175 10.29 -23.46 5.14
N ASP A 176 10.19 -24.17 6.26
CA ASP A 176 8.96 -24.24 7.05
C ASP A 176 9.13 -23.49 8.37
N MET A 177 8.02 -22.97 8.93
CA MET A 177 8.06 -22.14 10.14
C MET A 177 8.38 -22.93 11.43
N THR A 178 8.40 -24.26 11.37
CA THR A 178 8.74 -25.14 12.50
C THR A 178 10.26 -25.23 12.65
N HIS A 179 10.96 -25.52 11.56
CA HIS A 179 12.43 -25.65 11.56
C HIS A 179 13.15 -24.33 11.30
N GLY A 180 12.52 -23.38 10.60
CA GLY A 180 13.14 -22.11 10.25
C GLY A 180 14.27 -22.27 9.23
N ILE A 181 15.29 -21.42 9.31
CA ILE A 181 16.49 -21.51 8.48
C ILE A 181 17.39 -22.63 9.02
N THR A 182 17.59 -23.68 8.23
CA THR A 182 18.43 -24.80 8.64
C THR A 182 19.92 -24.52 8.34
N SER A 183 20.79 -25.41 8.84
CA SER A 183 22.22 -25.41 8.50
C SER A 183 22.48 -25.55 7.01
N GLU A 184 21.66 -26.32 6.31
CA GLU A 184 21.78 -26.54 4.86
C GLU A 184 21.48 -25.25 4.10
N ILE A 185 20.39 -24.55 4.45
CA ILE A 185 20.06 -23.25 3.86
C ILE A 185 21.19 -22.24 4.12
N THR A 186 21.71 -22.23 5.34
CA THR A 186 22.83 -21.36 5.72
C THR A 186 24.08 -21.66 4.89
N ALA A 187 24.41 -22.94 4.66
CA ALA A 187 25.53 -23.35 3.81
C ALA A 187 25.33 -22.95 2.33
N TYR A 188 24.10 -23.06 1.81
CA TYR A 188 23.80 -22.58 0.45
C TYR A 188 23.94 -21.07 0.33
N VAL A 189 23.41 -20.32 1.31
CA VAL A 189 23.58 -18.86 1.39
C VAL A 189 25.06 -18.48 1.43
N GLN A 190 25.87 -19.19 2.23
CA GLN A 190 27.30 -18.97 2.30
C GLN A 190 27.97 -19.13 0.94
N ALA A 191 27.67 -20.23 0.26
CA ALA A 191 28.25 -20.55 -1.05
C ALA A 191 27.85 -19.51 -2.11
N GLN A 192 26.59 -19.07 -2.13
CA GLN A 192 26.11 -18.08 -3.10
C GLN A 192 26.66 -16.68 -2.87
N LEU A 193 26.77 -16.25 -1.61
CA LEU A 193 27.26 -14.91 -1.28
C LEU A 193 28.79 -14.81 -1.15
N GLY A 194 29.48 -15.94 -1.19
CA GLY A 194 30.94 -16.01 -1.09
C GLY A 194 31.47 -15.55 0.26
N PHE A 195 30.72 -15.81 1.34
CA PHE A 195 31.14 -15.43 2.69
C PHE A 195 32.28 -16.33 3.20
N PRO A 196 33.34 -15.76 3.80
CA PRO A 196 34.34 -16.53 4.54
C PRO A 196 33.70 -17.31 5.69
N ASP A 197 34.26 -18.46 6.06
CA ASP A 197 33.78 -19.29 7.17
C ASP A 197 33.69 -18.53 8.49
N SER A 198 34.57 -17.54 8.72
CA SER A 198 34.54 -16.70 9.92
C SER A 198 33.30 -15.80 10.01
N GLN A 199 32.61 -15.55 8.91
CA GLN A 199 31.43 -14.68 8.83
C GLN A 199 30.11 -15.45 8.88
N ILE A 200 30.13 -16.78 8.73
CA ILE A 200 28.89 -17.56 8.61
C ILE A 200 28.06 -17.53 9.90
N GLY A 201 28.70 -17.51 11.07
CA GLY A 201 28.00 -17.42 12.34
C GLY A 201 27.17 -16.14 12.47
N VAL A 202 27.72 -15.01 12.01
CA VAL A 202 27.03 -13.71 12.03
C VAL A 202 25.85 -13.69 11.06
N ILE A 203 26.03 -14.22 9.85
CA ILE A 203 24.95 -14.29 8.85
C ILE A 203 23.85 -15.24 9.30
N SER A 204 24.23 -16.42 9.79
CA SER A 204 23.28 -17.38 10.37
C SER A 204 22.45 -16.72 11.46
N HIS A 205 23.09 -16.02 12.41
CA HIS A 205 22.39 -15.27 13.45
C HIS A 205 21.39 -14.26 12.89
N ILE A 206 21.80 -13.43 11.92
CA ILE A 206 20.91 -12.45 11.27
C ILE A 206 19.70 -13.16 10.65
N LEU A 207 19.91 -14.23 9.88
CA LEU A 207 18.81 -14.96 9.22
C LEU A 207 17.83 -15.58 10.23
N HIS A 208 18.33 -16.15 11.32
CA HIS A 208 17.49 -16.70 12.38
C HIS A 208 16.69 -15.60 13.09
N GLN A 209 17.31 -14.47 13.39
CA GLN A 209 16.64 -13.32 14.00
C GLN A 209 15.61 -12.70 13.06
N MET A 210 15.88 -12.66 11.75
CA MET A 210 14.89 -12.25 10.75
C MET A 210 13.68 -13.17 10.75
N VAL A 211 13.85 -14.50 10.79
CA VAL A 211 12.72 -15.44 10.87
C VAL A 211 11.95 -15.29 12.18
N LYS A 212 12.66 -15.14 13.30
CA LYS A 212 12.04 -14.89 14.61
C LYS A 212 11.19 -13.63 14.57
N LEU A 213 11.75 -12.52 14.07
CA LEU A 213 11.06 -11.25 13.93
C LEU A 213 9.85 -11.34 13.00
N PHE A 214 10.03 -11.95 11.83
CA PHE A 214 8.98 -12.15 10.83
C PHE A 214 7.79 -12.89 11.42
N ARG A 215 8.05 -13.94 12.21
CA ARG A 215 7.03 -14.74 12.90
C ARG A 215 6.37 -13.99 14.06
N GLU A 216 7.16 -13.43 14.98
CA GLU A 216 6.65 -12.82 16.21
C GLU A 216 5.84 -11.55 15.99
N LYS A 217 6.11 -10.84 14.88
CA LYS A 217 5.42 -9.59 14.54
C LYS A 217 4.37 -9.75 13.44
N ASP A 218 4.06 -10.97 13.02
CA ASP A 218 3.11 -11.27 11.93
C ASP A 218 3.44 -10.47 10.64
N ALA A 219 4.73 -10.44 10.28
CA ALA A 219 5.17 -9.82 9.05
C ALA A 219 4.80 -10.69 7.84
N THR A 220 4.50 -10.04 6.72
CA THR A 220 4.31 -10.67 5.40
C THR A 220 5.42 -10.30 4.43
N LEU A 221 6.21 -9.28 4.76
CA LEU A 221 7.49 -8.95 4.13
C LEU A 221 8.43 -8.43 5.21
N LEU A 222 9.66 -8.93 5.23
CA LEU A 222 10.80 -8.31 5.89
C LEU A 222 11.94 -8.25 4.88
N GLU A 223 12.29 -7.06 4.42
CA GLU A 223 13.34 -6.82 3.44
C GLU A 223 14.45 -5.97 4.07
N LEU A 224 15.70 -6.42 3.94
CA LEU A 224 16.93 -5.68 4.25
C LEU A 224 17.60 -5.33 2.92
N ASN A 225 17.53 -4.06 2.52
CA ASN A 225 18.05 -3.61 1.23
C ASN A 225 18.65 -2.20 1.29
N PRO A 226 19.97 -2.07 1.56
CA PRO A 226 20.96 -3.15 1.63
C PRO A 226 21.23 -3.65 3.06
N LEU A 227 21.51 -4.96 3.17
CA LEU A 227 22.39 -5.48 4.21
C LEU A 227 23.83 -5.30 3.72
N VAL A 228 24.64 -4.50 4.40
CA VAL A 228 26.02 -4.20 3.97
C VAL A 228 27.03 -4.99 4.77
N ARG A 229 28.14 -5.33 4.11
CA ARG A 229 29.39 -5.73 4.76
C ARG A 229 30.37 -4.58 4.71
N THR A 230 30.91 -4.20 5.86
CA THR A 230 31.97 -3.17 5.95
C THR A 230 33.33 -3.75 5.58
N PRO A 231 34.35 -2.91 5.28
CA PRO A 231 35.72 -3.37 5.06
C PRO A 231 36.30 -4.20 6.23
N GLU A 232 35.86 -3.94 7.46
CA GLU A 232 36.23 -4.68 8.66
C GLU A 232 35.47 -6.01 8.81
N GLY A 233 34.61 -6.36 7.84
CA GLY A 233 33.85 -7.60 7.81
C GLY A 233 32.63 -7.62 8.73
N LYS A 234 32.18 -6.47 9.22
CA LYS A 234 30.94 -6.35 10.01
C LYS A 234 29.73 -6.26 9.09
N PHE A 235 28.59 -6.79 9.54
CA PHE A 235 27.32 -6.65 8.84
C PHE A 235 26.47 -5.56 9.48
N VAL A 236 25.83 -4.74 8.65
CA VAL A 236 24.94 -3.65 9.09
C VAL A 236 23.80 -3.53 8.10
N CYS A 237 22.55 -3.51 8.57
CA CYS A 237 21.39 -3.20 7.74
C CYS A 237 21.25 -1.67 7.62
N LEU A 238 21.37 -1.12 6.41
CA LEU A 238 21.28 0.32 6.17
C LEU A 238 19.88 0.81 5.80
N ASP A 239 19.00 -0.08 5.35
CA ASP A 239 17.60 0.22 5.09
C ASP A 239 16.77 -1.07 5.19
N ALA A 240 15.57 -0.94 5.73
CA ALA A 240 14.68 -2.07 5.92
C ALA A 240 13.21 -1.70 5.71
N LYS A 241 12.51 -2.60 5.03
CA LYS A 241 11.10 -2.48 4.72
C LYS A 241 10.32 -3.63 5.33
N PHE A 242 9.29 -3.28 6.09
CA PHE A 242 8.36 -4.23 6.66
C PHE A 242 6.98 -4.07 6.04
N THR A 243 6.29 -5.18 5.85
CA THR A 243 4.83 -5.18 5.69
C THR A 243 4.22 -6.22 6.62
N PHE A 244 3.08 -5.91 7.24
CA PHE A 244 2.44 -6.78 8.24
C PHE A 244 1.08 -7.30 7.78
N ASP A 245 0.64 -8.42 8.35
CA ASP A 245 -0.71 -8.92 8.16
C ASP A 245 -1.72 -8.09 8.97
N ASN A 246 -2.60 -7.39 8.29
CA ASN A 246 -3.69 -6.64 8.92
C ASN A 246 -4.62 -7.52 9.77
N SER A 247 -4.76 -8.80 9.41
CA SER A 247 -5.60 -9.74 10.15
C SER A 247 -5.05 -10.01 11.55
N ALA A 248 -3.75 -9.77 11.78
CA ALA A 248 -3.09 -9.90 13.07
C ALA A 248 -3.21 -8.64 13.96
N ARG A 249 -3.91 -7.58 13.52
CA ARG A 249 -4.04 -6.30 14.26
C ARG A 249 -4.48 -6.48 15.70
N PHE A 250 -5.37 -7.44 15.97
CA PHE A 250 -5.89 -7.71 17.32
C PHE A 250 -4.81 -8.17 18.32
N ARG A 251 -3.68 -8.73 17.85
CA ARG A 251 -2.59 -9.24 18.70
C ARG A 251 -1.27 -8.49 18.52
N GLN A 252 -1.23 -7.48 17.65
CA GLN A 252 -0.04 -6.65 17.37
C GLN A 252 -0.27 -5.16 17.69
N PRO A 253 -0.82 -4.78 18.86
CA PRO A 253 -1.20 -3.39 19.13
C PRO A 253 -0.02 -2.41 19.06
N GLU A 254 1.18 -2.84 19.48
CA GLU A 254 2.40 -2.01 19.41
C GLU A 254 2.78 -1.66 17.97
N ILE A 255 2.77 -2.64 17.07
CA ILE A 255 3.11 -2.44 15.66
C ILE A 255 2.08 -1.52 15.01
N PHE A 256 0.79 -1.80 15.20
CA PHE A 256 -0.29 -0.99 14.61
C PHE A 256 -0.45 0.39 15.25
N SER A 257 0.18 0.66 16.41
CA SER A 257 0.28 2.02 16.96
C SER A 257 1.23 2.92 16.16
N LEU A 258 2.11 2.34 15.34
CA LEU A 258 3.07 3.05 14.49
C LEU A 258 2.50 3.38 13.10
N GLU A 259 1.22 3.06 12.86
CA GLU A 259 0.54 3.32 11.59
C GLU A 259 0.44 4.83 11.33
N GLU A 260 1.30 5.32 10.44
CA GLU A 260 1.19 6.67 9.91
C GLU A 260 0.25 6.69 8.71
N ARG A 261 -0.48 7.79 8.56
CA ARG A 261 -1.46 8.00 7.49
C ARG A 261 -1.14 9.27 6.75
N SER A 262 -1.19 9.20 5.43
CA SER A 262 -1.19 10.39 4.61
C SER A 262 -2.59 11.04 4.61
N PRO A 263 -2.69 12.35 4.38
CA PRO A 263 -4.00 13.01 4.26
C PRO A 263 -4.90 12.40 3.19
N ASP A 264 -4.32 11.89 2.10
CA ASP A 264 -5.04 11.26 0.99
C ASP A 264 -5.68 9.91 1.37
N GLU A 265 -5.30 9.36 2.53
CA GLU A 265 -5.73 8.06 3.04
C GLU A 265 -6.85 8.16 4.08
N GLU A 266 -7.32 9.37 4.40
CA GLU A 266 -8.30 9.62 5.46
C GLU A 266 -9.68 9.04 5.14
N ASP A 267 -10.15 9.19 3.89
CA ASP A 267 -11.42 8.61 3.43
C ASP A 267 -11.42 7.08 3.52
N GLU A 268 -10.32 6.45 3.10
CA GLU A 268 -10.11 5.01 3.19
C GLU A 268 -10.00 4.53 4.65
N TYR A 269 -9.37 5.32 5.53
CA TYR A 269 -9.34 5.01 6.95
C TYR A 269 -10.75 5.08 7.56
N GLU A 270 -11.47 6.17 7.31
CA GLU A 270 -12.84 6.36 7.78
C GLU A 270 -13.78 5.25 7.28
N ALA A 271 -13.61 4.82 6.02
CA ALA A 271 -14.30 3.67 5.46
C ALA A 271 -13.99 2.38 6.25
N SER A 272 -12.70 2.12 6.53
CA SER A 272 -12.28 0.92 7.27
C SER A 272 -12.90 0.83 8.67
N GLN A 273 -13.08 1.96 9.36
CA GLN A 273 -13.72 2.00 10.67
C GLN A 273 -15.21 1.64 10.62
N ALA A 274 -15.84 1.82 9.47
CA ALA A 274 -17.22 1.38 9.19
C ALA A 274 -17.29 -0.06 8.64
N GLY A 275 -16.16 -0.76 8.53
CA GLY A 275 -16.10 -2.10 7.94
C GLY A 275 -16.19 -2.10 6.40
N LEU A 276 -15.91 -0.97 5.76
CA LEU A 276 -15.89 -0.81 4.31
C LEU A 276 -14.47 -0.98 3.78
N SER A 277 -14.30 -1.68 2.66
CA SER A 277 -13.05 -1.70 1.92
C SER A 277 -13.12 -0.68 0.79
N TYR A 278 -12.58 0.52 1.02
CA TYR A 278 -12.54 1.62 0.06
C TYR A 278 -11.11 1.80 -0.46
N VAL A 279 -10.97 2.07 -1.76
CA VAL A 279 -9.71 2.51 -2.38
C VAL A 279 -10.02 3.64 -3.35
N ARG A 280 -9.30 4.75 -3.26
CA ARG A 280 -9.47 5.88 -4.17
C ARG A 280 -8.80 5.59 -5.52
N LEU A 281 -9.51 5.89 -6.62
CA LEU A 281 -9.02 5.75 -8.00
C LEU A 281 -9.08 7.10 -8.74
N ASP A 282 -8.47 7.14 -9.93
CA ASP A 282 -8.45 8.32 -10.79
C ASP A 282 -9.58 8.25 -11.83
N GLY A 283 -10.78 8.63 -11.40
CA GLY A 283 -11.98 8.63 -12.23
C GLY A 283 -13.07 9.53 -11.68
N ASN A 284 -14.25 9.44 -12.30
CA ASN A 284 -15.41 10.30 -12.00
C ASN A 284 -16.71 9.52 -11.78
N ILE A 285 -16.69 8.18 -11.87
CA ILE A 285 -17.85 7.33 -11.58
C ILE A 285 -17.62 6.66 -10.23
N GLY A 286 -18.39 7.05 -9.21
CA GLY A 286 -18.38 6.36 -7.93
C GLY A 286 -19.03 4.98 -8.04
N ASN A 287 -18.63 4.02 -7.22
CA ASN A 287 -19.37 2.76 -7.07
C ASN A 287 -19.57 2.35 -5.61
N ILE A 288 -20.66 1.63 -5.38
CA ILE A 288 -21.00 0.98 -4.11
C ILE A 288 -21.39 -0.46 -4.45
N VAL A 289 -20.58 -1.42 -4.02
CA VAL A 289 -20.74 -2.83 -4.40
C VAL A 289 -20.59 -3.72 -3.17
N ASN A 290 -21.24 -4.87 -3.14
CA ASN A 290 -21.00 -5.89 -2.11
C ASN A 290 -20.19 -7.07 -2.68
N GLY A 291 -19.08 -7.39 -2.01
CA GLY A 291 -18.11 -8.40 -2.39
C GLY A 291 -16.99 -7.83 -3.27
N ALA A 292 -15.75 -8.01 -2.83
CA ALA A 292 -14.56 -7.51 -3.53
C ALA A 292 -14.45 -7.97 -5.00
N GLY A 293 -14.81 -9.21 -5.31
CA GLY A 293 -14.80 -9.72 -6.68
C GLY A 293 -15.78 -8.99 -7.59
N LEU A 294 -17.00 -8.71 -7.10
CA LEU A 294 -18.01 -7.97 -7.86
C LEU A 294 -17.63 -6.49 -7.98
N ALA A 295 -16.99 -5.91 -6.96
CA ALA A 295 -16.48 -4.54 -7.00
C ALA A 295 -15.40 -4.37 -8.09
N MET A 296 -14.44 -5.32 -8.18
CA MET A 296 -13.46 -5.33 -9.27
C MET A 296 -14.13 -5.50 -10.64
N ALA A 297 -15.05 -6.47 -10.79
CA ALA A 297 -15.75 -6.68 -12.05
C ALA A 297 -16.60 -5.46 -12.48
N THR A 298 -17.15 -4.72 -11.51
CA THR A 298 -17.89 -3.47 -11.77
C THR A 298 -16.96 -2.40 -12.31
N ASN A 299 -15.77 -2.24 -11.73
CA ASN A 299 -14.76 -1.31 -12.24
C ASN A 299 -14.33 -1.67 -13.66
N ASP A 300 -14.08 -2.95 -13.91
CA ASP A 300 -13.65 -3.45 -15.23
C ASP A 300 -14.72 -3.21 -16.29
N LEU A 301 -15.99 -3.48 -15.96
CA LEU A 301 -17.10 -3.31 -16.89
C LEU A 301 -17.38 -1.84 -17.21
N VAL A 302 -17.32 -0.95 -16.21
CA VAL A 302 -17.39 0.50 -16.45
C VAL A 302 -16.24 0.97 -17.35
N SER A 303 -15.03 0.46 -17.14
CA SER A 303 -13.86 0.75 -17.99
C SER A 303 -14.03 0.23 -19.42
N LEU A 304 -14.61 -0.96 -19.59
CA LEU A 304 -14.91 -1.55 -20.90
C LEU A 304 -15.86 -0.67 -21.74
N PHE A 305 -16.81 0.01 -21.08
CA PHE A 305 -17.70 0.98 -21.71
C PHE A 305 -17.11 2.40 -21.84
N GLY A 306 -15.82 2.58 -21.51
CA GLY A 306 -15.10 3.85 -21.66
C GLY A 306 -15.24 4.81 -20.46
N GLY A 307 -15.86 4.38 -19.37
CA GLY A 307 -15.92 5.13 -18.12
C GLY A 307 -14.65 5.00 -17.28
N LYS A 308 -14.54 5.80 -16.22
CA LYS A 308 -13.47 5.68 -15.23
C LYS A 308 -14.03 5.71 -13.82
N CYS A 309 -13.86 4.62 -13.07
CA CYS A 309 -14.27 4.58 -11.69
C CYS A 309 -13.40 5.49 -10.81
N ALA A 310 -14.04 6.27 -9.94
CA ALA A 310 -13.40 7.16 -8.97
C ALA A 310 -12.92 6.40 -7.71
N ASN A 311 -13.41 5.18 -7.52
CA ASN A 311 -13.08 4.34 -6.37
C ASN A 311 -13.25 2.84 -6.66
N PHE A 312 -12.71 2.03 -5.77
CA PHE A 312 -13.19 0.68 -5.45
C PHE A 312 -13.89 0.77 -4.09
N LEU A 313 -15.07 0.16 -3.93
CA LEU A 313 -15.74 0.09 -2.64
C LEU A 313 -16.53 -1.20 -2.47
N ASP A 314 -16.10 -1.99 -1.50
CA ASP A 314 -16.82 -3.17 -1.02
C ASP A 314 -17.48 -2.89 0.34
N VAL A 315 -18.81 -2.99 0.40
CA VAL A 315 -19.60 -2.85 1.63
C VAL A 315 -19.77 -4.16 2.42
N GLY A 316 -19.15 -5.25 1.95
CA GLY A 316 -19.23 -6.60 2.50
C GLY A 316 -20.55 -7.32 2.19
N GLY A 317 -20.59 -8.64 2.45
CA GLY A 317 -21.77 -9.47 2.18
C GLY A 317 -23.02 -9.15 3.02
N GLY A 318 -22.84 -8.41 4.13
CA GLY A 318 -23.90 -8.01 5.07
C GLY A 318 -24.18 -6.51 5.02
N ALA A 319 -24.39 -5.94 3.83
CA ALA A 319 -24.67 -4.51 3.66
C ALA A 319 -25.83 -4.04 4.57
N THR A 320 -25.54 -3.09 5.46
CA THR A 320 -26.52 -2.51 6.38
C THR A 320 -26.86 -1.08 5.96
N ARG A 321 -27.95 -0.53 6.49
CA ARG A 321 -28.28 0.88 6.30
C ARG A 321 -27.12 1.80 6.68
N LYS A 322 -26.43 1.52 7.80
CA LYS A 322 -25.30 2.32 8.28
C LYS A 322 -24.11 2.28 7.32
N THR A 323 -23.76 1.10 6.80
CA THR A 323 -22.63 0.96 5.88
C THR A 323 -22.91 1.59 4.51
N VAL A 324 -24.14 1.45 4.01
CA VAL A 324 -24.57 2.09 2.75
C VAL A 324 -24.65 3.62 2.88
N SER A 325 -25.21 4.16 3.96
CA SER A 325 -25.20 5.61 4.20
C SER A 325 -23.77 6.15 4.28
N LYS A 326 -22.88 5.45 5.00
CA LYS A 326 -21.48 5.86 5.11
C LYS A 326 -20.77 5.87 3.75
N ALA A 327 -21.03 4.87 2.91
CA ALA A 327 -20.53 4.83 1.54
C ALA A 327 -20.95 6.07 0.75
N PHE A 328 -22.25 6.43 0.78
CA PHE A 328 -22.72 7.65 0.12
C PHE A 328 -22.09 8.92 0.68
N ASP A 329 -21.91 9.03 2.00
CA ASP A 329 -21.27 10.20 2.63
C ASP A 329 -19.84 10.39 2.10
N ILE A 330 -19.06 9.32 2.00
CA ILE A 330 -17.70 9.35 1.45
C ILE A 330 -17.73 9.80 -0.01
N LEU A 331 -18.57 9.19 -0.85
CA LEU A 331 -18.65 9.53 -2.27
C LEU A 331 -19.17 10.97 -2.51
N ASN A 332 -20.09 11.46 -1.68
CA ASN A 332 -20.64 12.81 -1.83
C ASN A 332 -19.64 13.94 -1.50
N ARG A 333 -18.58 13.65 -0.74
CA ARG A 333 -17.48 14.60 -0.48
C ARG A 333 -16.50 14.72 -1.64
N ASP A 334 -16.46 13.72 -2.53
CA ASP A 334 -15.55 13.72 -3.66
C ASP A 334 -16.14 14.49 -4.85
N ALA A 335 -15.70 15.75 -5.02
CA ALA A 335 -16.16 16.65 -6.08
C ALA A 335 -15.88 16.14 -7.52
N ARG A 336 -14.99 15.13 -7.67
CA ARG A 336 -14.70 14.49 -8.96
C ARG A 336 -15.84 13.61 -9.42
N ILE A 337 -16.66 13.09 -8.50
CA ILE A 337 -17.74 12.16 -8.82
C ILE A 337 -18.86 12.90 -9.57
N LYS A 338 -19.20 12.37 -10.74
CA LYS A 338 -20.24 12.86 -11.66
C LYS A 338 -21.38 11.86 -11.85
N GLY A 339 -21.25 10.65 -11.32
CA GLY A 339 -22.30 9.62 -11.29
C GLY A 339 -21.92 8.51 -10.32
N ILE A 340 -22.91 7.79 -9.78
CA ILE A 340 -22.69 6.66 -8.86
C ILE A 340 -23.37 5.41 -9.42
N LEU A 341 -22.65 4.28 -9.46
CA LEU A 341 -23.20 2.96 -9.74
C LEU A 341 -23.32 2.15 -8.44
N VAL A 342 -24.55 1.88 -8.02
CA VAL A 342 -24.83 0.92 -6.94
C VAL A 342 -25.09 -0.44 -7.58
N ASN A 343 -24.21 -1.40 -7.35
CA ASN A 343 -24.34 -2.76 -7.87
C ASN A 343 -24.36 -3.73 -6.70
N ILE A 344 -25.55 -4.16 -6.27
CA ILE A 344 -25.69 -5.04 -5.10
C ILE A 344 -26.35 -6.36 -5.51
N TYR A 345 -25.67 -7.46 -5.19
CA TYR A 345 -26.22 -8.80 -5.26
C TYR A 345 -26.70 -9.23 -3.86
N GLY A 346 -28.00 -9.13 -3.63
CA GLY A 346 -28.69 -9.51 -2.40
C GLY A 346 -28.71 -11.02 -2.18
N GLY A 347 -27.75 -11.51 -1.40
CA GLY A 347 -27.77 -12.85 -0.82
C GLY A 347 -28.49 -12.87 0.53
N ILE A 348 -27.73 -12.70 1.62
CA ILE A 348 -28.23 -12.67 3.00
C ILE A 348 -29.13 -11.44 3.23
N VAL A 349 -28.78 -10.30 2.63
CA VAL A 349 -29.56 -9.05 2.74
C VAL A 349 -30.52 -8.97 1.55
N ARG A 350 -31.81 -8.72 1.84
CA ARG A 350 -32.86 -8.59 0.83
C ARG A 350 -32.79 -7.25 0.11
N CYS A 351 -33.06 -7.25 -1.19
CA CYS A 351 -32.99 -6.06 -2.04
C CYS A 351 -33.96 -4.95 -1.61
N ASP A 352 -35.11 -5.28 -1.02
CA ASP A 352 -36.04 -4.28 -0.49
C ASP A 352 -35.46 -3.48 0.68
N MET A 353 -34.68 -4.10 1.56
CA MET A 353 -33.98 -3.40 2.66
C MET A 353 -32.84 -2.51 2.14
N ILE A 354 -32.17 -2.94 1.08
CA ILE A 354 -31.14 -2.13 0.40
C ILE A 354 -31.78 -0.91 -0.26
N ALA A 355 -32.90 -1.10 -0.97
CA ALA A 355 -33.66 -0.01 -1.58
C ALA A 355 -34.12 1.02 -0.54
N GLU A 356 -34.65 0.59 0.62
CA GLU A 356 -34.98 1.48 1.74
C GLU A 356 -33.77 2.30 2.19
N SER A 357 -32.59 1.68 2.28
CA SER A 357 -31.36 2.34 2.70
C SER A 357 -30.90 3.40 1.69
N ILE A 358 -30.99 3.11 0.39
CA ILE A 358 -30.66 4.06 -0.69
C ILE A 358 -31.62 5.25 -0.68
N ILE A 359 -32.93 5.00 -0.60
CA ILE A 359 -33.97 6.05 -0.57
C ILE A 359 -33.80 6.93 0.68
N ALA A 360 -33.53 6.32 1.83
CA ALA A 360 -33.27 7.04 3.07
C ALA A 360 -32.02 7.92 2.99
N ALA A 361 -30.93 7.42 2.38
CA ALA A 361 -29.72 8.20 2.16
C ALA A 361 -30.01 9.42 1.28
N ALA A 362 -30.75 9.23 0.18
CA ALA A 362 -31.17 10.33 -0.69
C ALA A 362 -32.00 11.38 0.07
N ALA A 363 -32.96 10.94 0.90
CA ALA A 363 -33.79 11.85 1.68
C ALA A 363 -32.97 12.68 2.69
N SER A 364 -31.99 12.06 3.36
CA SER A 364 -31.14 12.76 4.32
C SER A 364 -30.20 13.80 3.70
N THR A 365 -29.86 13.69 2.42
CA THR A 365 -28.99 14.63 1.71
C THR A 365 -29.74 15.67 0.88
N GLY A 366 -31.08 15.69 0.94
CA GLY A 366 -31.91 16.54 0.08
C GLY A 366 -31.97 16.09 -1.40
N GLY A 367 -31.66 14.82 -1.65
CA GLY A 367 -31.54 14.21 -2.98
C GLY A 367 -30.09 13.95 -3.38
N PHE A 368 -29.90 13.14 -4.43
CA PHE A 368 -28.58 12.95 -5.05
C PHE A 368 -28.28 14.09 -6.02
N LYS A 369 -27.08 14.68 -5.93
CA LYS A 369 -26.63 15.76 -6.83
C LYS A 369 -26.21 15.25 -8.21
N VAL A 370 -25.85 13.97 -8.28
CA VAL A 370 -25.39 13.27 -9.49
C VAL A 370 -26.34 12.11 -9.80
N PRO A 371 -26.41 11.64 -11.06
CA PRO A 371 -27.15 10.43 -11.40
C PRO A 371 -26.63 9.22 -10.61
N VAL A 372 -27.56 8.43 -10.08
CA VAL A 372 -27.29 7.18 -9.38
C VAL A 372 -28.00 6.05 -10.12
N VAL A 373 -27.22 5.19 -10.77
CA VAL A 373 -27.72 3.97 -11.40
C VAL A 373 -27.70 2.86 -10.36
N VAL A 374 -28.83 2.20 -10.15
CA VAL A 374 -29.01 1.14 -9.17
C VAL A 374 -29.34 -0.16 -9.87
N ARG A 375 -28.46 -1.14 -9.67
CA ARG A 375 -28.64 -2.53 -10.06
C ARG A 375 -28.73 -3.39 -8.80
N LEU A 376 -29.89 -3.99 -8.59
CA LEU A 376 -30.12 -4.99 -7.54
C LEU A 376 -30.35 -6.35 -8.20
N GLN A 377 -29.87 -7.41 -7.57
CA GLN A 377 -30.18 -8.81 -7.94
C GLN A 377 -30.31 -9.67 -6.70
N GLY A 378 -31.08 -10.76 -6.76
CA GLY A 378 -31.26 -11.70 -5.64
C GLY A 378 -32.59 -11.56 -4.90
N THR A 379 -32.60 -11.81 -3.59
CA THR A 379 -33.87 -11.93 -2.82
C THR A 379 -34.65 -10.61 -2.79
N ASN A 380 -35.95 -10.65 -3.13
CA ASN A 380 -36.84 -9.48 -3.23
C ASN A 380 -36.39 -8.41 -4.24
N CYS A 381 -35.65 -8.79 -5.29
CA CYS A 381 -35.17 -7.86 -6.31
C CYS A 381 -36.28 -6.98 -6.89
N ASP A 382 -37.32 -7.57 -7.47
CA ASP A 382 -38.42 -6.84 -8.13
C ASP A 382 -39.10 -5.84 -7.18
N LYS A 383 -39.27 -6.25 -5.91
CA LYS A 383 -39.83 -5.39 -4.87
C LYS A 383 -38.90 -4.20 -4.58
N GLY A 384 -37.61 -4.44 -4.39
CA GLY A 384 -36.64 -3.39 -4.10
C GLY A 384 -36.49 -2.40 -5.26
N LEU A 385 -36.42 -2.90 -6.50
CA LEU A 385 -36.39 -2.05 -7.69
C LEU A 385 -37.67 -1.22 -7.83
N GLY A 386 -38.84 -1.84 -7.64
CA GLY A 386 -40.12 -1.13 -7.66
C GLY A 386 -40.26 -0.09 -6.54
N MET A 387 -39.60 -0.26 -5.40
CA MET A 387 -39.55 0.77 -4.34
C MET A 387 -38.74 2.00 -4.79
N ILE A 388 -37.64 1.80 -5.50
CA ILE A 388 -36.81 2.88 -6.02
C ILE A 388 -37.57 3.67 -7.10
N GLU A 389 -38.22 2.98 -8.04
CA GLU A 389 -39.01 3.63 -9.10
C GLU A 389 -40.15 4.49 -8.54
N LYS A 390 -40.84 4.00 -7.49
CA LYS A 390 -41.95 4.71 -6.85
C LYS A 390 -41.50 5.88 -5.95
N SER A 391 -40.20 5.99 -5.65
CA SER A 391 -39.69 7.03 -4.73
C SER A 391 -39.80 8.45 -5.30
N GLY A 392 -39.96 8.62 -6.62
CA GLY A 392 -40.04 9.91 -7.29
C GLY A 392 -38.71 10.70 -7.33
N LEU A 393 -37.61 10.08 -6.91
CA LEU A 393 -36.28 10.68 -6.90
C LEU A 393 -35.70 10.72 -8.33
N ARG A 394 -35.69 11.91 -8.94
CA ARG A 394 -35.35 12.12 -10.36
C ARG A 394 -33.97 11.59 -10.79
N ASN A 395 -33.01 11.57 -9.88
CA ASN A 395 -31.63 11.16 -10.16
C ASN A 395 -31.36 9.68 -9.85
N LEU A 396 -32.37 8.89 -9.43
CA LEU A 396 -32.24 7.45 -9.32
C LEU A 396 -32.73 6.76 -10.59
N ILE A 397 -31.90 5.89 -11.14
CA ILE A 397 -32.17 5.13 -12.35
C ILE A 397 -32.04 3.66 -12.01
N VAL A 398 -33.08 2.88 -12.26
CA VAL A 398 -33.03 1.43 -12.10
C VAL A 398 -32.58 0.77 -13.39
N GLU A 399 -31.62 -0.15 -13.29
CA GLU A 399 -31.22 -1.03 -14.40
C GLU A 399 -30.80 -2.40 -13.82
N PRO A 400 -31.62 -3.45 -13.95
CA PRO A 400 -31.36 -4.77 -13.33
C PRO A 400 -30.24 -5.57 -14.01
N ASP A 401 -29.96 -5.31 -15.29
CA ASP A 401 -28.90 -5.99 -16.02
C ASP A 401 -27.55 -5.36 -15.72
N PHE A 402 -26.52 -6.19 -15.54
CA PHE A 402 -25.21 -5.71 -15.10
C PHE A 402 -24.47 -4.95 -16.22
N GLU A 403 -24.50 -5.46 -17.45
CA GLU A 403 -23.85 -4.81 -18.59
C GLU A 403 -24.55 -3.50 -18.92
N LEU A 404 -25.89 -3.52 -18.97
CA LEU A 404 -26.66 -2.31 -19.24
C LEU A 404 -26.50 -1.27 -18.13
N ALA A 405 -26.41 -1.67 -16.85
CA ALA A 405 -26.20 -0.72 -15.76
C ALA A 405 -24.86 0.00 -15.87
N ALA A 406 -23.80 -0.73 -16.26
CA ALA A 406 -22.48 -0.17 -16.49
C ALA A 406 -22.47 0.78 -17.70
N GLU A 407 -23.04 0.39 -18.83
CA GLU A 407 -23.18 1.27 -20.01
C GLU A 407 -24.01 2.52 -19.68
N LYS A 408 -25.10 2.35 -18.93
CA LYS A 408 -26.00 3.42 -18.51
C LYS A 408 -25.28 4.45 -17.66
N ILE A 409 -24.53 4.02 -16.63
CA ILE A 409 -23.84 4.97 -15.75
C ILE A 409 -22.81 5.78 -16.52
N VAL A 410 -22.08 5.16 -17.45
CA VAL A 410 -21.14 5.89 -18.32
C VAL A 410 -21.88 6.93 -19.15
N THR A 411 -22.96 6.53 -19.82
CA THR A 411 -23.77 7.41 -20.67
C THR A 411 -24.30 8.63 -19.92
N VAL A 412 -24.87 8.46 -18.73
CA VAL A 412 -25.46 9.57 -17.97
C VAL A 412 -24.40 10.47 -17.33
N THR A 413 -23.22 9.92 -17.04
CA THR A 413 -22.08 10.68 -16.52
C THR A 413 -21.47 11.58 -17.60
N THR A 414 -21.33 11.09 -18.85
CA THR A 414 -20.80 11.87 -19.97
C THR A 414 -21.75 12.99 -20.43
N LYS A 415 -23.07 12.77 -20.34
CA LYS A 415 -24.07 13.80 -20.67
C LYS A 415 -24.20 14.92 -19.64
N SER A 416 -23.68 14.71 -18.43
CA SER A 416 -23.73 15.67 -17.31
C SER A 416 -22.44 16.47 -17.16
N ALA A 417 -21.43 16.19 -18.00
CA ALA A 417 -20.19 16.96 -18.14
C ALA A 417 -20.35 17.99 -19.25
#